data_AF-A0A2V9IRS5-F1
#
_entry.id   AF-A0A2V9IRS5-F1
#
_cell.length_a   1.000
_cell.length_b   1.000
_cell.length_c   1.000
_cell.angle_alpha   90.00
_cell.angle_beta   90.00
_cell.angle_gamma   90.00
#
_symmetry.space_group_name_H-M   'P 1'
#
loop_
_entity.id
_entity.type
_entity.pdbx_description
1 polymer ?
#
loop_
_entity_poly.entity_id
_entity_poly.type
_entity_poly.pdbx_seq_one_letter_code
_entity_poly.pdbx_strand_id
1 'polypeptide(L)'
;MSLFTVPDLSIGRAPLTPQNSQFDPKRLEYLEGMVAYLNGLFENLRQRHPEPEALARLEKVSSRLPYSRLVKINTGGEPPLVTETPGARDRIAFNHEHLKITFLDGLYRRTESPAIPAGRYSPEVSHVISELSHGVSEEALSGILRECEVDLSPVIKSLRDIQFIEETDPSAQIVPQSLLEGKNDRLTWLGHAGILFQTSRASICVDPFLRPHVKWTEKDLKSSFSDSFGDSLFFEPYGPELIQLSPAQLPPLDAVFVTHQDIDHCNLGVLMMLPEDLPIVVPDYDPAHMWEVDLSTLIQNILGPKRKVIRLKHGETITIGDIRATAFPFLGEMPSSLKTLWNCYLFETDRAAVACTADSALADESVDFLIERLQGNPKPFVLCARLVHSGKKSMGYRDEAERLFNFTRLWAWYVPTWDLFQPVDELGIGESRLRRLCERTNLRFYLPYAMGTAPWYRIV
;
A
#
# COMPACT_ATOMS: atom_id res chain seq x y z
N MET A 1 -18.54 -11.49 -1.60
CA MET A 1 -18.52 -10.03 -1.36
C MET A 1 -18.97 -9.36 -2.64
N SER A 2 -19.73 -8.27 -2.58
CA SER A 2 -20.11 -7.52 -3.78
C SER A 2 -18.87 -7.02 -4.54
N LEU A 3 -18.94 -6.92 -5.86
CA LEU A 3 -17.86 -6.35 -6.68
C LEU A 3 -17.60 -4.87 -6.36
N PHE A 4 -18.60 -4.21 -5.79
CA PHE A 4 -18.54 -2.82 -5.35
C PHE A 4 -18.07 -2.67 -3.90
N THR A 5 -17.51 -3.72 -3.31
CA THR A 5 -17.02 -3.72 -1.93
C THR A 5 -15.61 -4.29 -1.82
N VAL A 6 -14.74 -3.56 -1.13
CA VAL A 6 -13.41 -4.02 -0.71
C VAL A 6 -13.20 -3.57 0.74
N PRO A 7 -12.70 -4.44 1.65
CA PRO A 7 -12.36 -4.03 3.00
C PRO A 7 -11.09 -3.15 2.98
N ASP A 8 -11.01 -2.26 3.95
CA ASP A 8 -9.89 -1.37 4.22
C ASP A 8 -9.61 -1.36 5.73
N LEU A 9 -8.37 -1.16 6.14
CA LEU A 9 -7.96 -1.28 7.53
C LEU A 9 -7.59 0.08 8.12
N SER A 10 -8.10 0.34 9.31
CA SER A 10 -7.79 1.53 10.10
C SER A 10 -7.52 1.21 11.56
N ILE A 11 -6.76 2.08 12.22
CA ILE A 11 -6.62 2.13 13.68
C ILE A 11 -7.30 3.40 14.14
N GLY A 12 -8.41 3.26 14.87
CA GLY A 12 -9.23 4.39 15.30
C GLY A 12 -9.71 5.23 14.10
N ARG A 13 -9.12 6.42 13.93
CA ARG A 13 -9.44 7.34 12.83
C ARG A 13 -8.39 7.39 11.72
N ALA A 14 -7.30 6.64 11.86
CA ALA A 14 -6.17 6.65 10.93
C ALA A 14 -6.18 5.39 10.06
N PRO A 15 -5.84 5.47 8.76
CA PRO A 15 -5.57 4.27 7.98
C PRO A 15 -4.43 3.48 8.62
N LEU A 16 -4.45 2.16 8.47
CA LEU A 16 -3.34 1.30 8.86
C LEU A 16 -2.22 1.45 7.82
N THR A 17 -1.05 1.86 8.28
CA THR A 17 0.13 2.22 7.49
C THR A 17 1.38 1.62 8.14
N PRO A 18 2.53 1.59 7.46
CA PRO A 18 3.79 1.21 8.11
C PRO A 18 4.06 1.98 9.40
N GLN A 19 3.72 3.27 9.44
CA GLN A 19 4.00 4.14 10.57
C GLN A 19 3.28 3.73 11.86
N ASN A 20 2.06 3.21 11.76
CA ASN A 20 1.24 2.82 12.90
C ASN A 20 0.96 1.31 12.98
N SER A 21 1.57 0.49 12.12
CA SER A 21 1.47 -0.97 12.18
C SER A 21 2.42 -1.61 13.20
N GLN A 22 3.33 -0.81 13.78
CA GLN A 22 4.27 -1.23 14.82
C GLN A 22 4.04 -0.46 16.11
N PHE A 23 4.29 -1.13 17.24
CA PHE A 23 4.34 -0.48 18.54
C PHE A 23 5.78 -0.04 18.86
N ASP A 24 5.98 1.25 19.11
CA ASP A 24 7.23 1.81 19.63
C ASP A 24 6.88 2.85 20.71
N PRO A 25 7.16 2.59 22.00
CA PRO A 25 6.79 3.49 23.09
C PRO A 25 7.44 4.86 22.97
N LYS A 26 8.61 4.97 22.31
CA LYS A 26 9.32 6.26 22.13
C LYS A 26 8.51 7.24 21.29
N ARG A 27 7.67 6.76 20.38
CA ARG A 27 6.79 7.62 19.56
C ARG A 27 5.69 8.25 20.41
N LEU A 28 5.13 7.49 21.35
CA LEU A 28 4.16 8.00 22.31
C LEU A 28 4.81 8.98 23.30
N GLU A 29 6.00 8.65 23.81
CA GLU A 29 6.78 9.57 24.65
C GLU A 29 7.12 10.87 23.93
N TYR A 30 7.44 10.83 22.63
CA TYR A 30 7.65 12.02 21.81
C TYR A 30 6.39 12.89 21.72
N LEU A 31 5.22 12.28 21.49
CA LEU A 31 3.95 13.02 21.43
C LEU A 31 3.64 13.69 22.77
N GLU A 32 3.77 12.96 23.88
CA GLU A 32 3.56 13.48 25.23
C GLU A 32 4.55 14.60 25.56
N GLY A 33 5.83 14.41 25.23
CA GLY A 33 6.88 15.40 25.37
C GLY A 33 6.64 16.65 24.52
N MET A 34 6.15 16.50 23.29
CA MET A 34 5.79 17.61 22.40
C MET A 34 4.65 18.45 22.98
N VAL A 35 3.60 17.81 23.51
CA VAL A 35 2.49 18.50 24.18
C VAL A 35 3.00 19.26 25.41
N ALA A 36 3.81 18.62 26.26
CA ALA A 36 4.39 19.25 27.44
C ALA A 36 5.30 20.44 27.08
N TYR A 37 6.19 20.26 26.09
CA TYR A 37 7.09 21.29 25.61
C TYR A 37 6.36 22.51 25.09
N LEU A 38 5.35 22.32 24.24
CA LEU A 38 4.61 23.43 23.63
C LEU A 38 3.78 24.20 24.67
N ASN A 39 3.15 23.53 25.64
CA ASN A 39 2.46 24.20 26.74
C ASN A 39 3.44 24.98 27.62
N GLY A 40 4.60 24.41 27.97
CA GLY A 40 5.64 25.10 28.74
C GLY A 40 6.22 26.31 27.99
N LEU A 41 6.42 26.18 26.68
CA LEU A 41 6.86 27.27 25.82
C LEU A 41 5.84 28.41 25.78
N PHE A 42 4.54 28.10 25.69
CA PHE A 42 3.50 29.10 25.72
C PHE A 42 3.49 29.89 27.03
N GLU A 43 3.55 29.21 28.17
CA GLU A 43 3.63 29.86 29.48
C GLU A 43 4.83 30.80 29.58
N ASN A 44 5.99 30.41 29.03
CA ASN A 44 7.16 31.29 28.96
C ASN A 44 6.96 32.50 28.03
N LEU A 45 6.31 32.30 26.88
CA LEU A 45 6.04 33.36 25.92
C LEU A 45 5.05 34.39 26.47
N ARG A 46 4.00 33.96 27.20
CA ARG A 46 3.03 34.86 27.85
C ARG A 46 3.65 35.76 28.92
N GLN A 47 4.71 35.31 29.58
CA GLN A 47 5.44 36.14 30.55
C GLN A 47 6.20 37.30 29.88
N ARG A 48 6.47 37.20 28.57
CA ARG A 48 7.35 38.12 27.83
C ARG A 48 6.62 38.94 26.76
N HIS A 49 5.45 38.48 26.34
CA HIS A 49 4.70 39.03 25.22
C HIS A 49 3.20 39.08 25.52
N PRO A 50 2.45 40.03 24.93
CA PRO A 50 1.00 39.99 24.93
C PRO A 50 0.48 38.67 24.35
N GLU A 51 -0.66 38.19 24.83
CA GLU A 51 -1.19 36.88 24.47
C GLU A 51 -1.31 36.62 22.95
N PRO A 52 -1.79 37.56 22.11
CA PRO A 52 -1.82 37.36 20.65
C PRO A 52 -0.44 37.15 20.03
N GLU A 53 0.59 37.85 20.54
CA GLU A 53 1.96 37.70 20.06
C GLU A 53 2.58 36.38 20.56
N ALA A 54 2.33 36.01 21.81
CA ALA A 54 2.74 34.72 22.36
C ALA A 54 2.15 33.56 21.56
N LEU A 55 0.87 33.63 21.19
CA LEU A 55 0.18 32.63 20.38
C LEU A 55 0.79 32.52 18.96
N ALA A 56 0.98 33.65 18.27
CA ALA A 56 1.58 33.67 16.94
C ALA A 56 3.02 33.09 16.94
N ARG A 57 3.79 33.34 18.01
CA ARG A 57 5.12 32.75 18.19
C ARG A 57 5.05 31.25 18.44
N LEU A 58 4.10 30.78 19.26
CA LEU A 58 3.87 29.37 19.51
C LEU A 58 3.50 28.62 18.22
N GLU A 59 2.55 29.15 17.44
CA GLU A 59 2.15 28.58 16.14
C GLU A 59 3.33 28.44 15.19
N LYS A 60 4.20 29.48 15.13
CA LYS A 60 5.41 29.47 14.31
C LYS A 60 6.44 28.41 14.76
N VAL A 61 6.53 28.13 16.06
CA VAL A 61 7.41 27.06 16.57
C VAL A 61 6.79 25.70 16.31
N SER A 62 5.49 25.54 16.62
CA SER A 62 4.74 24.31 16.42
C SER A 62 4.80 23.84 14.97
N SER A 63 4.60 24.74 13.99
CA SER A 63 4.63 24.37 12.56
C SER A 63 5.98 23.84 12.07
N ARG A 64 7.06 24.05 12.84
CA ARG A 64 8.41 23.57 12.53
C ARG A 64 8.77 22.27 13.23
N LEU A 65 7.93 21.79 14.14
CA LEU A 65 8.15 20.50 14.79
C LEU A 65 7.75 19.35 13.86
N PRO A 66 8.55 18.27 13.81
CA PRO A 66 8.13 17.05 13.16
C PRO A 66 6.82 16.54 13.75
N TYR A 67 5.90 16.09 12.89
CA TYR A 67 4.59 15.59 13.30
C TYR A 67 3.73 16.60 14.07
N SER A 68 3.93 17.89 13.85
CA SER A 68 3.11 18.95 14.48
C SER A 68 1.60 18.81 14.23
N ARG A 69 1.19 18.11 13.17
CA ARG A 69 -0.22 17.74 12.89
C ARG A 69 -0.86 16.79 13.92
N LEU A 70 -0.05 16.18 14.81
CA LEU A 70 -0.54 15.33 15.89
C LEU A 70 -1.05 16.13 17.10
N VAL A 71 -0.82 17.44 17.12
CA VAL A 71 -1.31 18.33 18.18
C VAL A 71 -2.09 19.49 17.58
N LYS A 72 -2.95 20.08 18.40
CA LYS A 72 -3.70 21.29 18.08
C LYS A 72 -3.55 22.31 19.19
N ILE A 73 -3.57 23.58 18.79
CA ILE A 73 -3.57 24.73 19.69
C ILE A 73 -5.02 25.21 19.81
N ASN A 74 -5.60 25.15 21.00
CA ASN A 74 -6.99 25.52 21.24
C ASN A 74 -7.10 27.03 21.48
N THR A 75 -7.69 27.77 20.56
CA THR A 75 -7.88 29.22 20.70
C THR A 75 -9.11 29.51 21.56
N GLY A 76 -8.92 29.79 22.85
CA GLY A 76 -9.99 30.28 23.75
C GLY A 76 -10.42 29.36 24.91
N GLY A 77 -9.56 28.43 25.35
CA GLY A 77 -9.82 27.58 26.53
C GLY A 77 -8.88 27.85 27.71
N GLU A 78 -9.26 27.36 28.89
CA GLU A 78 -8.32 27.20 30.02
C GLU A 78 -7.24 26.15 29.66
N PRO A 79 -6.03 26.20 30.27
CA PRO A 79 -4.98 25.23 30.03
C PRO A 79 -5.45 23.77 30.18
N PRO A 80 -4.91 22.82 29.40
CA PRO A 80 -3.80 22.99 28.45
C PRO A 80 -4.22 23.59 27.11
N LEU A 81 -3.45 24.57 26.63
CA LEU A 81 -3.67 25.22 25.33
C LEU A 81 -3.35 24.25 24.18
N VAL A 82 -2.30 23.45 24.32
CA VAL A 82 -1.90 22.45 23.32
C VAL A 82 -2.38 21.08 23.77
N THR A 83 -3.09 20.39 22.88
CA THR A 83 -3.65 19.04 23.12
C THR A 83 -3.40 18.14 21.92
N GLU A 84 -3.39 16.82 22.13
CA GLU A 84 -3.36 15.85 21.04
C GLU A 84 -4.57 16.04 20.10
N THR A 85 -4.36 15.87 18.79
CA THR A 85 -5.48 15.77 17.84
C THR A 85 -6.19 14.43 18.03
N PRO A 86 -7.52 14.34 17.78
CA PRO A 86 -8.22 13.06 17.86
C PRO A 86 -7.56 12.00 16.96
N GLY A 87 -7.18 10.86 17.55
CA GLY A 87 -6.50 9.77 16.85
C GLY A 87 -4.98 9.96 16.68
N ALA A 88 -4.36 10.97 17.32
CA ALA A 88 -2.91 11.20 17.22
C ALA A 88 -2.09 9.96 17.62
N ARG A 89 -2.47 9.28 18.70
CA ARG A 89 -1.81 8.04 19.16
C ARG A 89 -1.92 6.92 18.12
N ASP A 90 -3.10 6.74 17.55
CA ASP A 90 -3.37 5.72 16.52
C ASP A 90 -2.60 5.97 15.21
N ARG A 91 -2.09 7.19 14.98
CA ARG A 91 -1.27 7.52 13.80
C ARG A 91 0.20 7.16 13.95
N ILE A 92 0.67 6.90 15.17
CA ILE A 92 2.11 6.70 15.44
C ILE A 92 2.42 5.42 16.21
N ALA A 93 1.42 4.75 16.77
CA ALA A 93 1.59 3.52 17.51
C ALA A 93 0.46 2.54 17.19
N PHE A 94 0.82 1.26 17.02
CA PHE A 94 -0.15 0.19 16.85
C PHE A 94 -0.93 -0.03 18.15
N ASN A 95 -2.24 0.17 18.08
CA ASN A 95 -3.16 -0.23 19.13
C ASN A 95 -4.15 -1.23 18.56
N HIS A 96 -3.95 -2.51 18.92
CA HIS A 96 -4.73 -3.59 18.37
C HIS A 96 -6.22 -3.46 18.69
N GLU A 97 -6.60 -3.00 19.88
CA GLU A 97 -8.00 -2.83 20.29
C GLU A 97 -8.74 -1.77 19.46
N HIS A 98 -8.01 -0.86 18.81
CA HIS A 98 -8.57 0.16 17.92
C HIS A 98 -8.60 -0.28 16.45
N LEU A 99 -8.14 -1.50 16.13
CA LEU A 99 -8.16 -2.03 14.77
C LEU A 99 -9.60 -2.19 14.28
N LYS A 100 -9.86 -1.65 13.09
CA LYS A 100 -11.17 -1.59 12.47
C LYS A 100 -11.07 -1.99 11.01
N ILE A 101 -12.00 -2.83 10.55
CA ILE A 101 -12.16 -3.18 9.14
C ILE A 101 -13.34 -2.38 8.60
N THR A 102 -13.07 -1.44 7.71
CA THR A 102 -14.07 -0.57 7.08
C THR A 102 -14.32 -1.06 5.67
N PHE A 103 -15.57 -1.13 5.23
CA PHE A 103 -15.88 -1.58 3.89
C PHE A 103 -16.12 -0.40 2.96
N LEU A 104 -15.32 -0.32 1.90
CA LEU A 104 -15.45 0.72 0.89
C LEU A 104 -16.68 0.45 0.03
N ASP A 105 -17.45 1.50 -0.24
CA ASP A 105 -18.70 1.41 -0.99
C ASP A 105 -18.57 2.07 -2.36
N GLY A 106 -18.27 1.26 -3.36
CA GLY A 106 -18.18 1.74 -4.73
C GLY A 106 -19.54 1.93 -5.43
N LEU A 107 -20.63 1.35 -4.91
CA LEU A 107 -21.94 1.34 -5.56
C LEU A 107 -22.77 2.58 -5.22
N TYR A 108 -22.97 2.81 -3.93
CA TYR A 108 -23.78 3.94 -3.44
C TYR A 108 -22.92 5.11 -2.96
N ARG A 109 -21.63 4.86 -2.70
CA ARG A 109 -20.66 5.87 -2.24
C ARG A 109 -21.19 6.64 -1.04
N ARG A 110 -21.68 5.88 -0.05
CA ARG A 110 -22.23 6.40 1.19
C ARG A 110 -21.18 7.23 1.92
N THR A 111 -21.62 8.29 2.58
CA THR A 111 -20.75 9.19 3.35
C THR A 111 -20.09 8.51 4.55
N GLU A 112 -20.72 7.45 5.06
CA GLU A 112 -20.18 6.62 6.13
C GLU A 112 -20.15 5.18 5.65
N SER A 113 -18.94 4.62 5.63
CA SER A 113 -18.74 3.20 5.35
C SER A 113 -19.03 2.35 6.60
N PRO A 114 -19.79 1.25 6.46
CA PRO A 114 -19.96 0.29 7.54
C PRO A 114 -18.60 -0.28 7.91
N ALA A 115 -18.44 -0.63 9.18
CA ALA A 115 -17.16 -1.08 9.68
C ALA A 115 -17.30 -1.95 10.92
N ILE A 116 -16.37 -2.88 11.06
CA ILE A 116 -16.29 -3.84 12.15
C ILE A 116 -15.12 -3.45 13.03
N PRO A 117 -15.35 -3.12 14.32
CA PRO A 117 -14.29 -3.10 15.32
C PRO A 117 -13.73 -4.52 15.42
N ALA A 118 -12.56 -4.74 14.85
CA ALA A 118 -12.00 -6.06 14.68
C ALA A 118 -11.14 -6.43 15.89
N GLY A 119 -10.35 -5.49 16.40
CA GLY A 119 -9.54 -5.73 17.59
C GLY A 119 -8.66 -6.98 17.44
N ARG A 120 -8.59 -7.76 18.53
CA ARG A 120 -8.02 -9.11 18.57
C ARG A 120 -8.70 -10.16 17.69
N TYR A 121 -9.91 -9.89 17.22
CA TYR A 121 -10.69 -10.80 16.39
C TYR A 121 -10.47 -10.55 14.89
N SER A 122 -9.52 -9.68 14.50
CA SER A 122 -9.26 -9.43 13.08
C SER A 122 -8.92 -10.68 12.26
N PRO A 123 -8.21 -11.70 12.79
CA PRO A 123 -8.04 -12.97 12.08
C PRO A 123 -9.36 -13.68 11.74
N GLU A 124 -10.31 -13.74 12.67
CA GLU A 124 -11.61 -14.38 12.45
C GLU A 124 -12.46 -13.61 11.45
N VAL A 125 -12.46 -12.27 11.56
CA VAL A 125 -13.15 -11.41 10.60
C VAL A 125 -12.53 -11.54 9.21
N SER A 126 -11.20 -11.63 9.12
CA SER A 126 -10.48 -11.89 7.87
C SER A 126 -10.88 -13.22 7.25
N HIS A 127 -10.98 -14.29 8.05
CA HIS A 127 -11.41 -15.61 7.58
C HIS A 127 -12.80 -15.55 6.94
N VAL A 128 -13.77 -14.97 7.64
CA VAL A 128 -15.14 -14.80 7.13
C VAL A 128 -15.16 -13.96 5.83
N ILE A 129 -14.38 -12.87 5.77
CA ILE A 129 -14.29 -12.04 4.57
C ILE A 129 -13.66 -12.79 3.40
N SER A 130 -12.64 -13.61 3.63
CA SER A 130 -12.02 -14.45 2.60
C SER A 130 -13.04 -15.43 2.02
N GLU A 131 -13.75 -16.18 2.86
CA GLU A 131 -14.78 -17.13 2.45
C GLU A 131 -15.92 -16.44 1.68
N LEU A 132 -16.41 -15.30 2.19
CA LEU A 132 -17.41 -14.49 1.49
C LEU A 132 -16.91 -14.02 0.13
N SER A 133 -15.63 -13.69 -0.02
CA SER A 133 -15.06 -13.16 -1.27
C SER A 133 -14.98 -14.21 -2.37
N HIS A 134 -14.85 -15.49 -2.02
CA HIS A 134 -14.81 -16.62 -2.96
C HIS A 134 -16.16 -17.27 -3.21
N GLY A 135 -17.19 -16.86 -2.46
CA GLY A 135 -18.52 -17.47 -2.51
C GLY A 135 -18.62 -18.66 -1.57
N VAL A 136 -19.57 -18.59 -0.64
CA VAL A 136 -19.78 -19.57 0.41
C VAL A 136 -21.28 -19.86 0.51
N SER A 137 -21.66 -21.13 0.73
CA SER A 137 -23.07 -21.47 0.94
C SER A 137 -23.57 -20.99 2.30
N GLU A 138 -24.88 -20.77 2.45
CA GLU A 138 -25.45 -20.34 3.73
C GLU A 138 -25.18 -21.34 4.86
N GLU A 139 -25.18 -22.65 4.57
CA GLU A 139 -24.85 -23.69 5.56
C GLU A 139 -23.39 -23.62 6.00
N ALA A 140 -22.46 -23.43 5.06
CA ALA A 140 -21.04 -23.31 5.34
C ALA A 140 -20.72 -22.02 6.11
N LEU A 141 -21.29 -20.89 5.68
CA LEU A 141 -21.18 -19.60 6.36
C LEU A 141 -21.72 -19.69 7.79
N SER A 142 -22.88 -20.31 7.99
CA SER A 142 -23.44 -20.55 9.32
C SER A 142 -22.56 -21.46 10.18
N GLY A 143 -21.86 -22.43 9.56
CA GLY A 143 -20.83 -23.23 10.21
C GLY A 143 -19.67 -22.37 10.72
N ILE A 144 -19.06 -21.60 9.84
CA ILE A 144 -17.94 -20.71 10.13
C ILE A 144 -18.31 -19.71 11.24
N LEU A 145 -19.47 -19.05 11.14
CA LEU A 145 -19.91 -18.06 12.13
C LEU A 145 -20.13 -18.66 13.53
N ARG A 146 -20.48 -19.95 13.64
CA ARG A 146 -20.60 -20.64 14.94
C ARG A 146 -19.25 -20.99 15.56
N GLU A 147 -18.20 -21.06 14.77
CA GLU A 147 -16.83 -21.35 15.23
C GLU A 147 -16.08 -20.08 15.66
N CYS A 148 -16.54 -18.89 15.25
CA CYS A 148 -15.99 -17.62 15.70
C CYS A 148 -16.19 -17.41 17.21
N GLU A 149 -15.19 -16.80 17.87
CA GLU A 149 -15.30 -16.42 19.29
C GLU A 149 -16.21 -15.21 19.49
N VAL A 150 -16.38 -14.39 18.45
CA VAL A 150 -17.28 -13.23 18.42
C VAL A 150 -18.48 -13.50 17.51
N ASP A 151 -19.69 -13.15 17.98
CA ASP A 151 -20.90 -13.28 17.16
C ASP A 151 -20.91 -12.24 16.03
N LEU A 152 -20.48 -12.66 14.85
CA LEU A 152 -20.48 -11.86 13.63
C LEU A 152 -21.83 -11.90 12.89
N SER A 153 -22.79 -12.74 13.31
CA SER A 153 -24.06 -12.93 12.60
C SER A 153 -24.86 -11.61 12.40
N PRO A 154 -25.00 -10.73 13.41
CA PRO A 154 -25.70 -9.46 13.24
C PRO A 154 -25.01 -8.53 12.23
N VAL A 155 -23.68 -8.55 12.20
CA VAL A 155 -22.86 -7.75 11.29
C VAL A 155 -23.00 -8.26 9.87
N ILE A 156 -22.89 -9.58 9.65
CA ILE A 156 -23.06 -10.19 8.33
C ILE A 156 -24.46 -9.91 7.77
N LYS A 157 -25.49 -10.04 8.62
CA LYS A 157 -26.85 -9.64 8.25
C LYS A 157 -26.92 -8.17 7.86
N SER A 158 -26.36 -7.27 8.67
CA SER A 158 -26.34 -5.84 8.36
C SER A 158 -25.63 -5.53 7.05
N LEU A 159 -24.51 -6.19 6.75
CA LEU A 159 -23.77 -6.02 5.49
C LEU A 159 -24.57 -6.52 4.29
N ARG A 160 -25.34 -7.60 4.46
CA ARG A 160 -26.28 -8.11 3.44
C ARG A 160 -27.43 -7.14 3.20
N ASP A 161 -28.04 -6.62 4.27
CA ASP A 161 -29.16 -5.67 4.19
C ASP A 161 -28.80 -4.38 3.43
N ILE A 162 -27.52 -3.99 3.43
CA ILE A 162 -27.00 -2.81 2.70
C ILE A 162 -26.25 -3.16 1.40
N GLN A 163 -26.29 -4.42 0.97
CA GLN A 163 -25.78 -4.94 -0.31
C GLN A 163 -24.25 -4.93 -0.47
N PHE A 164 -23.52 -5.15 0.62
CA PHE A 164 -22.06 -5.39 0.59
C PHE A 164 -21.75 -6.88 0.44
N ILE A 165 -22.72 -7.71 0.84
CA ILE A 165 -22.76 -9.15 0.60
C ILE A 165 -23.98 -9.40 -0.28
N GLU A 166 -23.78 -10.13 -1.37
CA GLU A 166 -24.82 -10.40 -2.35
C GLU A 166 -24.92 -11.92 -2.56
N GLU A 167 -26.15 -12.39 -2.76
CA GLU A 167 -26.38 -13.74 -3.26
C GLU A 167 -26.08 -13.76 -4.75
N THR A 168 -25.27 -14.72 -5.18
CA THR A 168 -24.84 -14.86 -6.57
C THR A 168 -25.25 -16.22 -7.11
N ASP A 169 -25.55 -16.29 -8.40
CA ASP A 169 -25.72 -17.57 -9.08
C ASP A 169 -24.34 -18.24 -9.18
N PRO A 170 -24.12 -19.44 -8.61
CA PRO A 170 -22.82 -20.11 -8.66
C PRO A 170 -22.40 -20.47 -10.10
N SER A 171 -23.32 -20.46 -11.07
CA SER A 171 -23.02 -20.64 -12.49
C SER A 171 -22.61 -19.33 -13.19
N ALA A 172 -22.84 -18.17 -12.56
CA ALA A 172 -22.44 -16.89 -13.12
C ALA A 172 -20.93 -16.70 -13.01
N GLN A 173 -20.31 -16.45 -14.15
CA GLN A 173 -18.88 -16.20 -14.22
C GLN A 173 -18.56 -14.77 -13.75
N ILE A 174 -17.86 -14.65 -12.62
CA ILE A 174 -17.46 -13.37 -12.02
C ILE A 174 -16.10 -12.88 -12.57
N VAL A 175 -15.16 -13.80 -12.77
CA VAL A 175 -13.84 -13.50 -13.35
C VAL A 175 -13.97 -13.30 -14.85
N PRO A 176 -13.51 -12.17 -15.42
CA PRO A 176 -13.58 -11.92 -16.86
C PRO A 176 -12.97 -13.07 -17.67
N GLN A 177 -13.68 -13.51 -18.71
CA GLN A 177 -13.24 -14.64 -19.56
C GLN A 177 -11.85 -14.42 -20.18
N SER A 178 -11.52 -13.16 -20.48
CA SER A 178 -10.19 -12.77 -20.98
C SER A 178 -9.04 -13.05 -20.00
N LEU A 179 -9.31 -13.26 -18.70
CA LEU A 179 -8.31 -13.62 -17.69
C LEU A 179 -8.26 -15.14 -17.44
N LEU A 180 -9.28 -15.90 -17.87
CA LEU A 180 -9.33 -17.36 -17.77
C LEU A 180 -8.85 -18.05 -19.05
N GLU A 181 -9.01 -17.42 -20.21
CA GLU A 181 -8.64 -18.00 -21.50
C GLU A 181 -7.21 -17.69 -21.89
N GLY A 182 -6.51 -18.65 -22.51
CA GLY A 182 -5.17 -18.45 -23.07
C GLY A 182 -4.16 -19.47 -22.54
N LYS A 183 -3.21 -19.86 -23.38
CA LYS A 183 -2.15 -20.83 -23.03
C LYS A 183 -0.74 -20.22 -23.09
N ASN A 184 -0.65 -18.90 -23.29
CA ASN A 184 0.61 -18.19 -23.44
C ASN A 184 0.82 -17.25 -22.26
N ASP A 185 2.08 -16.92 -22.03
CA ASP A 185 2.51 -15.89 -21.09
C ASP A 185 1.75 -14.58 -21.37
N ARG A 186 1.03 -14.09 -20.37
CA ARG A 186 0.23 -12.87 -20.42
C ARG A 186 0.59 -11.99 -19.24
N LEU A 187 0.83 -10.72 -19.53
CA LEU A 187 0.98 -9.67 -18.54
C LEU A 187 -0.24 -8.76 -18.59
N THR A 188 -0.94 -8.64 -17.48
CA THR A 188 -2.08 -7.74 -17.30
C THR A 188 -1.74 -6.72 -16.24
N TRP A 189 -1.89 -5.45 -16.58
CA TRP A 189 -1.75 -4.38 -15.62
C TRP A 189 -3.09 -4.08 -14.97
N LEU A 190 -3.11 -4.14 -13.65
CA LEU A 190 -4.31 -3.98 -12.82
C LEU A 190 -4.50 -2.53 -12.32
N GLY A 191 -3.51 -1.66 -12.56
CA GLY A 191 -3.47 -0.27 -12.11
C GLY A 191 -2.44 -0.05 -11.00
N HIS A 192 -1.94 1.19 -10.87
CA HIS A 192 -0.82 1.54 -9.98
C HIS A 192 0.37 0.57 -10.17
N ALA A 193 0.79 -0.17 -9.14
CA ALA A 193 1.86 -1.17 -9.20
C ALA A 193 1.33 -2.62 -9.40
N GLY A 194 0.00 -2.79 -9.43
CA GLY A 194 -0.66 -4.09 -9.54
C GLY A 194 -0.41 -4.75 -10.89
N ILE A 195 0.28 -5.88 -10.90
CA ILE A 195 0.59 -6.64 -12.11
C ILE A 195 0.15 -8.09 -11.93
N LEU A 196 -0.62 -8.60 -12.88
CA LEU A 196 -0.97 -10.02 -12.99
C LEU A 196 -0.14 -10.64 -14.11
N PHE A 197 0.69 -11.62 -13.77
CA PHE A 197 1.46 -12.39 -14.75
C PHE A 197 0.97 -13.85 -14.76
N GLN A 198 0.51 -14.30 -15.92
CA GLN A 198 -0.10 -15.61 -16.10
C GLN A 198 0.66 -16.41 -17.16
N THR A 199 0.81 -17.70 -16.93
CA THR A 199 1.28 -18.69 -17.90
C THR A 199 0.20 -19.75 -18.11
N SER A 200 0.53 -20.81 -18.84
CA SER A 200 -0.35 -21.98 -18.94
C SER A 200 -0.46 -22.79 -17.64
N ARG A 201 0.40 -22.54 -16.64
CA ARG A 201 0.53 -23.37 -15.43
C ARG A 201 0.43 -22.59 -14.12
N ALA A 202 0.58 -21.27 -14.15
CA ALA A 202 0.51 -20.46 -12.95
C ALA A 202 -0.01 -19.04 -13.23
N SER A 203 -0.65 -18.43 -12.24
CA SER A 203 -0.97 -17.00 -12.19
C SER A 203 -0.40 -16.39 -10.91
N ILE A 204 0.38 -15.32 -11.04
CA ILE A 204 0.90 -14.58 -9.90
C ILE A 204 0.48 -13.12 -9.96
N CYS A 205 0.27 -12.50 -8.81
CA CYS A 205 -0.04 -11.08 -8.71
C CYS A 205 1.03 -10.35 -7.90
N VAL A 206 1.55 -9.24 -8.42
CA VAL A 206 2.50 -8.35 -7.74
C VAL A 206 1.74 -7.12 -7.25
N ASP A 207 1.99 -6.70 -6.01
CA ASP A 207 1.45 -5.50 -5.36
C ASP A 207 -0.06 -5.30 -5.62
N PRO A 208 -0.94 -6.23 -5.17
CA PRO A 208 -2.36 -6.17 -5.47
C PRO A 208 -3.04 -4.98 -4.77
N PHE A 209 -3.08 -3.84 -5.46
CA PHE A 209 -3.74 -2.61 -5.01
C PHE A 209 -5.00 -2.34 -5.82
N LEU A 210 -6.06 -3.09 -5.49
CA LEU A 210 -7.35 -3.02 -6.16
C LEU A 210 -8.36 -2.27 -5.29
N ARG A 211 -9.29 -1.58 -5.93
CA ARG A 211 -10.39 -0.84 -5.31
C ARG A 211 -11.72 -1.47 -5.73
N PRO A 212 -12.83 -1.22 -5.01
CA PRO A 212 -14.13 -1.71 -5.45
C PRO A 212 -14.48 -1.11 -6.81
N HIS A 213 -15.38 -1.76 -7.55
CA HIS A 213 -16.00 -1.11 -8.71
C HIS A 213 -16.61 0.21 -8.28
N VAL A 214 -16.30 1.29 -9.01
CA VAL A 214 -16.90 2.59 -8.76
C VAL A 214 -18.04 2.83 -9.73
N LYS A 215 -19.25 3.04 -9.20
CA LYS A 215 -20.36 3.61 -9.96
C LYS A 215 -20.19 5.12 -10.03
N TRP A 216 -19.72 5.60 -11.17
CA TRP A 216 -19.51 7.02 -11.43
C TRP A 216 -20.84 7.80 -11.43
N THR A 217 -20.87 8.95 -10.75
CA THR A 217 -21.94 9.95 -10.94
C THR A 217 -21.53 10.95 -12.00
N GLU A 218 -22.51 11.69 -12.54
CA GLU A 218 -22.22 12.77 -13.49
C GLU A 218 -21.22 13.80 -12.97
N LYS A 219 -21.20 14.06 -11.65
CA LYS A 219 -20.24 14.98 -11.04
C LYS A 219 -18.81 14.45 -11.14
N ASP A 220 -18.61 13.15 -10.93
CA ASP A 220 -17.27 12.55 -11.03
C ASP A 220 -16.81 12.49 -12.47
N LEU A 221 -17.69 12.12 -13.39
CA LEU A 221 -17.40 12.14 -14.82
C LEU A 221 -16.92 13.52 -15.28
N LYS A 222 -17.56 14.59 -14.78
CA LYS A 222 -17.19 15.97 -15.08
C LYS A 222 -15.96 16.48 -14.33
N SER A 223 -15.47 15.79 -13.30
CA SER A 223 -14.34 16.26 -12.47
C SER A 223 -13.15 15.32 -12.54
N SER A 224 -13.30 14.07 -12.14
CA SER A 224 -12.26 13.04 -12.18
C SER A 224 -11.83 12.66 -13.60
N PHE A 225 -12.63 12.98 -14.62
CA PHE A 225 -12.29 12.70 -16.02
C PHE A 225 -12.39 13.94 -16.93
N SER A 226 -12.35 15.15 -16.36
CA SER A 226 -12.28 16.36 -17.21
C SER A 226 -10.94 16.44 -17.93
N ASP A 227 -10.89 17.02 -19.14
CA ASP A 227 -9.64 17.22 -19.88
C ASP A 227 -8.56 17.90 -19.01
N SER A 228 -8.96 18.90 -18.22
CA SER A 228 -8.04 19.59 -17.28
C SER A 228 -7.44 18.67 -16.21
N PHE A 229 -8.16 17.65 -15.76
CA PHE A 229 -7.70 16.70 -14.76
C PHE A 229 -6.99 15.52 -15.43
N GLY A 230 -7.56 14.96 -16.49
CA GLY A 230 -7.01 13.85 -17.24
C GLY A 230 -5.66 14.20 -17.84
N ASP A 231 -5.53 15.32 -18.55
CA ASP A 231 -4.27 15.71 -19.20
C ASP A 231 -3.17 16.11 -18.20
N SER A 232 -3.54 16.55 -16.98
CA SER A 232 -2.58 17.01 -15.97
C SER A 232 -2.14 15.94 -14.98
N LEU A 233 -2.93 14.88 -14.81
CA LEU A 233 -2.73 13.90 -13.74
C LEU A 233 -2.81 12.44 -14.20
N PHE A 234 -3.46 12.12 -15.32
CA PHE A 234 -3.43 10.76 -15.85
C PHE A 234 -2.16 10.55 -16.65
N PHE A 235 -1.38 9.57 -16.22
CA PHE A 235 -0.28 9.03 -17.01
C PHE A 235 -0.73 7.79 -17.80
N GLU A 236 -1.98 7.36 -17.61
CA GLU A 236 -2.45 5.98 -17.79
C GLU A 236 -3.85 6.04 -18.44
N PRO A 237 -4.30 5.07 -19.27
CA PRO A 237 -5.54 5.19 -20.03
C PRO A 237 -6.78 4.94 -19.14
N TYR A 238 -6.97 5.77 -18.13
CA TYR A 238 -8.14 5.80 -17.28
C TYR A 238 -9.25 6.59 -17.97
N GLY A 239 -10.20 5.86 -18.55
CA GLY A 239 -11.48 6.39 -18.99
C GLY A 239 -12.61 5.93 -18.06
N PRO A 240 -13.76 6.62 -18.01
CA PRO A 240 -14.90 6.16 -17.24
C PRO A 240 -15.46 4.82 -17.77
N GLU A 241 -15.18 4.49 -19.03
CA GLU A 241 -15.44 3.21 -19.69
C GLU A 241 -14.43 2.09 -19.36
N LEU A 242 -13.31 2.39 -18.70
CA LEU A 242 -12.36 1.36 -18.32
C LEU A 242 -12.99 0.45 -17.24
N ILE A 243 -13.01 -0.85 -17.54
CA ILE A 243 -13.50 -1.87 -16.61
C ILE A 243 -12.50 -1.95 -15.45
N GLN A 244 -12.93 -1.51 -14.28
CA GLN A 244 -12.23 -1.75 -13.02
C GLN A 244 -12.35 -3.24 -12.68
N LEU A 245 -11.29 -3.83 -12.14
CA LEU A 245 -11.36 -5.18 -11.56
C LEU A 245 -11.47 -5.03 -10.05
N SER A 246 -12.49 -5.67 -9.48
CA SER A 246 -12.53 -5.93 -8.04
C SER A 246 -11.60 -7.10 -7.69
N PRO A 247 -11.05 -7.19 -6.45
CA PRO A 247 -10.31 -8.36 -5.99
C PRO A 247 -11.02 -9.70 -6.26
N ALA A 248 -12.35 -9.74 -6.11
CA ALA A 248 -13.16 -10.94 -6.35
C ALA A 248 -13.20 -11.38 -7.83
N GLN A 249 -12.71 -10.56 -8.75
CA GLN A 249 -12.62 -10.85 -10.18
C GLN A 249 -11.21 -11.23 -10.64
N LEU A 250 -10.26 -11.36 -9.71
CA LEU A 250 -8.97 -11.94 -10.04
C LEU A 250 -9.14 -13.42 -10.43
N PRO A 251 -8.38 -13.91 -11.42
CA PRO A 251 -8.34 -15.34 -11.68
C PRO A 251 -7.74 -16.09 -10.47
N PRO A 252 -7.91 -17.42 -10.39
CA PRO A 252 -7.19 -18.22 -9.40
C PRO A 252 -5.70 -17.91 -9.45
N LEU A 253 -5.14 -17.52 -8.30
CA LEU A 253 -3.73 -17.20 -8.14
C LEU A 253 -2.99 -18.36 -7.49
N ASP A 254 -1.71 -18.50 -7.81
CA ASP A 254 -0.79 -19.46 -7.20
C ASP A 254 0.16 -18.80 -6.20
N ALA A 255 0.37 -17.48 -6.32
CA ALA A 255 1.07 -16.67 -5.33
C ALA A 255 0.79 -15.17 -5.51
N VAL A 256 0.98 -14.42 -4.43
CA VAL A 256 1.09 -12.96 -4.44
C VAL A 256 2.52 -12.55 -4.07
N PHE A 257 3.02 -11.48 -4.67
CA PHE A 257 4.30 -10.87 -4.34
C PHE A 257 4.06 -9.43 -3.87
N VAL A 258 4.65 -9.06 -2.74
CA VAL A 258 4.68 -7.69 -2.23
C VAL A 258 6.10 -7.17 -2.32
N THR A 259 6.30 -6.02 -2.95
CA THR A 259 7.63 -5.40 -3.14
C THR A 259 8.15 -4.74 -1.88
N HIS A 260 7.28 -4.00 -1.18
CA HIS A 260 7.64 -3.29 0.04
C HIS A 260 6.41 -2.95 0.89
N GLN A 261 6.67 -2.32 2.05
CA GLN A 261 5.68 -2.17 3.12
C GLN A 261 4.61 -1.09 2.90
N ASP A 262 4.75 -0.23 1.89
CA ASP A 262 3.85 0.90 1.71
C ASP A 262 2.42 0.45 1.38
N ILE A 263 1.43 1.26 1.79
CA ILE A 263 0.02 0.86 1.80
C ILE A 263 -0.55 0.60 0.39
N ASP A 264 -0.01 1.27 -0.60
CA ASP A 264 -0.33 1.13 -2.02
C ASP A 264 0.37 -0.06 -2.70
N HIS A 265 1.18 -0.82 -1.95
CA HIS A 265 1.85 -2.05 -2.40
C HIS A 265 1.50 -3.27 -1.52
N CYS A 266 1.30 -3.04 -0.22
CA CYS A 266 0.90 -4.03 0.77
C CYS A 266 -0.52 -3.74 1.29
N ASN A 267 -1.52 -3.94 0.42
CA ASN A 267 -2.91 -3.70 0.79
C ASN A 267 -3.50 -4.90 1.54
N LEU A 268 -3.47 -4.82 2.87
CA LEU A 268 -4.03 -5.86 3.74
C LEU A 268 -5.53 -6.11 3.52
N GLY A 269 -6.28 -5.12 3.04
CA GLY A 269 -7.70 -5.28 2.69
C GLY A 269 -7.89 -6.18 1.47
N VAL A 270 -7.09 -5.98 0.42
CA VAL A 270 -7.10 -6.87 -0.75
C VAL A 270 -6.59 -8.26 -0.37
N LEU A 271 -5.48 -8.36 0.37
CA LEU A 271 -4.94 -9.65 0.84
C LEU A 271 -5.94 -10.43 1.72
N MET A 272 -6.77 -9.73 2.49
CA MET A 272 -7.85 -10.33 3.28
C MET A 272 -8.86 -11.09 2.41
N MET A 273 -9.18 -10.55 1.23
CA MET A 273 -10.13 -11.16 0.31
C MET A 273 -9.57 -12.37 -0.44
N LEU A 274 -8.26 -12.62 -0.42
CA LEU A 274 -7.62 -13.75 -1.10
C LEU A 274 -7.67 -15.03 -0.26
N PRO A 275 -7.53 -16.23 -0.86
CA PRO A 275 -7.55 -17.50 -0.14
C PRO A 275 -6.49 -17.54 0.97
N GLU A 276 -6.79 -18.18 2.10
CA GLU A 276 -5.87 -18.22 3.24
C GLU A 276 -4.60 -19.03 2.98
N ASP A 277 -4.70 -20.06 2.14
CA ASP A 277 -3.61 -20.95 1.77
C ASP A 277 -2.74 -20.41 0.62
N LEU A 278 -3.17 -19.32 -0.02
CA LEU A 278 -2.41 -18.65 -1.08
C LEU A 278 -1.07 -18.14 -0.52
N PRO A 279 0.08 -18.55 -1.09
CA PRO A 279 1.37 -18.02 -0.70
C PRO A 279 1.47 -16.51 -0.94
N ILE A 280 1.89 -15.78 0.09
CA ILE A 280 2.21 -14.35 0.01
C ILE A 280 3.72 -14.22 0.18
N VAL A 281 4.41 -13.88 -0.90
CA VAL A 281 5.85 -13.63 -0.91
C VAL A 281 6.11 -12.17 -0.56
N VAL A 282 6.90 -11.92 0.46
CA VAL A 282 7.25 -10.59 0.96
C VAL A 282 8.78 -10.45 1.06
N PRO A 283 9.31 -9.24 1.17
CA PRO A 283 10.72 -9.05 1.46
C PRO A 283 11.10 -9.62 2.81
N ASP A 284 12.38 -9.97 2.96
CA ASP A 284 12.92 -10.19 4.30
C ASP A 284 12.99 -8.87 5.07
N TYR A 285 13.34 -8.91 6.35
CA TYR A 285 13.50 -7.71 7.17
C TYR A 285 14.69 -7.83 8.13
N ASP A 286 15.27 -6.69 8.51
CA ASP A 286 16.26 -6.64 9.58
C ASP A 286 15.62 -6.11 10.87
N PRO A 287 15.54 -6.91 11.96
CA PRO A 287 15.02 -6.44 13.25
C PRO A 287 15.78 -5.23 13.85
N ALA A 288 17.02 -4.97 13.42
CA ALA A 288 17.77 -3.79 13.83
C ALA A 288 17.32 -2.52 13.10
N HIS A 289 16.65 -2.64 11.95
CA HIS A 289 16.11 -1.52 11.19
C HIS A 289 14.71 -1.16 11.68
N MET A 290 14.63 -0.24 12.64
CA MET A 290 13.35 0.22 13.21
C MET A 290 12.40 0.92 12.21
N TRP A 291 12.88 1.23 11.00
CA TRP A 291 12.09 1.78 9.90
C TRP A 291 11.52 0.71 8.95
N GLU A 292 11.88 -0.57 9.14
CA GLU A 292 11.35 -1.71 8.42
C GLU A 292 10.26 -2.42 9.23
N VAL A 293 9.20 -2.82 8.54
CA VAL A 293 8.10 -3.59 9.09
C VAL A 293 8.29 -5.06 8.79
N ASP A 294 8.21 -5.91 9.82
CA ASP A 294 8.08 -7.35 9.64
C ASP A 294 6.69 -7.66 9.03
N LEU A 295 6.62 -7.66 7.70
CA LEU A 295 5.37 -7.89 6.96
C LEU A 295 4.78 -9.26 7.23
N SER A 296 5.60 -10.28 7.51
CA SER A 296 5.09 -11.61 7.86
C SER A 296 4.32 -11.57 9.17
N THR A 297 4.92 -10.98 10.20
CA THR A 297 4.27 -10.84 11.51
C THR A 297 3.03 -9.96 11.39
N LEU A 298 3.09 -8.85 10.64
CA LEU A 298 1.95 -7.96 10.42
C LEU A 298 0.78 -8.70 9.74
N ILE A 299 1.04 -9.38 8.63
CA ILE A 299 0.04 -10.14 7.87
C ILE A 299 -0.59 -11.22 8.75
N GLN A 300 0.22 -12.00 9.47
CA GLN A 300 -0.29 -13.09 10.31
C GLN A 300 -1.08 -12.58 11.53
N ASN A 301 -0.65 -11.47 12.15
CA ASN A 301 -1.37 -10.88 13.28
C ASN A 301 -2.73 -10.32 12.86
N ILE A 302 -2.82 -9.77 11.65
CA ILE A 302 -4.04 -9.08 11.19
C ILE A 302 -4.97 -10.03 10.44
N LEU A 303 -4.45 -10.78 9.48
CA LEU A 303 -5.20 -11.64 8.55
C LEU A 303 -5.25 -13.11 9.01
N GLY A 304 -4.51 -13.45 10.07
CA GLY A 304 -4.56 -14.72 10.76
C GLY A 304 -3.32 -15.61 10.60
N PRO A 305 -3.04 -16.46 11.60
CA PRO A 305 -1.82 -17.26 11.66
C PRO A 305 -1.73 -18.35 10.58
N LYS A 306 -2.85 -18.67 9.92
CA LYS A 306 -2.91 -19.64 8.82
C LYS A 306 -2.32 -19.09 7.52
N ARG A 307 -2.16 -17.77 7.38
CA ARG A 307 -1.62 -17.15 6.18
C ARG A 307 -0.20 -17.64 5.90
N LYS A 308 -0.01 -18.19 4.71
CA LYS A 308 1.28 -18.70 4.24
C LYS A 308 2.14 -17.54 3.72
N VAL A 309 2.93 -16.94 4.60
CA VAL A 309 3.87 -15.88 4.23
C VAL A 309 5.27 -16.46 3.99
N ILE A 310 5.89 -16.11 2.88
CA ILE A 310 7.25 -16.52 2.49
C ILE A 310 8.11 -15.26 2.41
N ARG A 311 9.14 -15.16 3.24
CA ARG A 311 10.16 -14.10 3.10
C ARG A 311 11.18 -14.50 2.05
N LEU A 312 11.51 -13.58 1.15
CA LEU A 312 12.49 -13.79 0.10
C LEU A 312 13.58 -12.72 0.16
N LYS A 313 14.85 -13.13 0.26
CA LYS A 313 16.00 -12.22 0.32
C LYS A 313 16.48 -11.85 -1.08
N HIS A 314 17.24 -10.75 -1.18
CA HIS A 314 17.92 -10.37 -2.41
C HIS A 314 18.80 -11.53 -2.93
N GLY A 315 18.64 -11.85 -4.22
CA GLY A 315 19.34 -12.94 -4.90
C GLY A 315 18.68 -14.31 -4.75
N GLU A 316 17.73 -14.49 -3.82
CA GLU A 316 17.00 -15.75 -3.70
C GLU A 316 15.95 -15.91 -4.80
N THR A 317 15.78 -17.15 -5.27
CA THR A 317 14.79 -17.53 -6.28
C THR A 317 13.79 -18.51 -5.69
N ILE A 318 12.49 -18.26 -5.92
CA ILE A 318 11.40 -19.23 -5.70
C ILE A 318 10.75 -19.57 -7.05
N THR A 319 10.17 -20.77 -7.17
CA THR A 319 9.43 -21.20 -8.35
C THR A 319 7.96 -21.41 -8.02
N ILE A 320 7.07 -20.76 -8.77
CA ILE A 320 5.61 -20.91 -8.69
C ILE A 320 5.14 -21.46 -10.04
N GLY A 321 4.72 -22.72 -10.09
CA GLY A 321 4.44 -23.42 -11.35
C GLY A 321 5.67 -23.45 -12.27
N ASP A 322 5.59 -22.78 -13.42
CA ASP A 322 6.68 -22.59 -14.38
C ASP A 322 7.33 -21.20 -14.33
N ILE A 323 6.98 -20.38 -13.35
CA ILE A 323 7.50 -19.02 -13.15
C ILE A 323 8.60 -19.06 -12.09
N ARG A 324 9.82 -18.67 -12.47
CA ARG A 324 10.94 -18.45 -11.54
C ARG A 324 10.97 -16.98 -11.13
N ALA A 325 10.68 -16.69 -9.86
CA ALA A 325 10.73 -15.35 -9.30
C ALA A 325 12.03 -15.17 -8.51
N THR A 326 12.84 -14.19 -8.88
CA THR A 326 14.09 -13.84 -8.17
C THR A 326 13.98 -12.44 -7.59
N ALA A 327 14.20 -12.31 -6.29
CA ALA A 327 14.24 -11.00 -5.64
C ALA A 327 15.58 -10.31 -5.91
N PHE A 328 15.55 -8.99 -6.08
CA PHE A 328 16.76 -8.16 -6.18
C PHE A 328 16.55 -6.81 -5.48
N PRO A 329 17.63 -6.06 -5.17
CA PRO A 329 17.52 -4.87 -4.33
C PRO A 329 16.56 -3.80 -4.86
N PHE A 330 15.72 -3.28 -3.96
CA PHE A 330 14.98 -2.04 -4.13
C PHE A 330 15.79 -0.87 -3.56
N LEU A 331 15.87 0.26 -4.28
CA LEU A 331 16.72 1.40 -3.94
C LEU A 331 16.00 2.75 -4.09
N GLY A 332 16.55 3.80 -3.48
CA GLY A 332 16.27 5.21 -3.79
C GLY A 332 15.04 5.83 -3.10
N GLU A 333 13.99 5.08 -2.81
CA GLU A 333 12.77 5.64 -2.23
C GLU A 333 12.90 6.05 -0.75
N MET A 334 13.86 5.43 -0.07
CA MET A 334 14.28 5.73 1.29
C MET A 334 15.55 6.61 1.29
N PRO A 335 15.77 7.44 2.32
CA PRO A 335 17.05 8.09 2.55
C PRO A 335 18.21 7.10 2.52
N SER A 336 19.34 7.52 1.94
CA SER A 336 20.49 6.64 1.67
C SER A 336 21.08 5.99 2.91
N SER A 337 20.91 6.63 4.07
CA SER A 337 21.32 6.12 5.38
C SER A 337 20.41 5.02 5.94
N LEU A 338 19.20 4.87 5.41
CA LEU A 338 18.16 3.96 5.88
C LEU A 338 17.95 2.86 4.86
N LYS A 339 18.90 1.92 4.84
CA LYS A 339 18.84 0.76 3.96
C LYS A 339 17.63 -0.11 4.30
N THR A 340 17.03 -0.71 3.29
CA THR A 340 15.93 -1.66 3.47
C THR A 340 16.24 -3.00 2.81
N LEU A 341 15.57 -4.05 3.25
CA LEU A 341 15.56 -5.35 2.57
C LEU A 341 14.40 -5.49 1.57
N TRP A 342 13.77 -4.39 1.18
CA TRP A 342 12.68 -4.35 0.20
C TRP A 342 13.10 -4.93 -1.15
N ASN A 343 12.15 -5.50 -1.88
CA ASN A 343 12.41 -6.27 -3.09
C ASN A 343 11.87 -5.59 -4.34
N CYS A 344 12.69 -5.61 -5.39
CA CYS A 344 12.19 -5.76 -6.75
C CYS A 344 12.13 -7.25 -7.10
N TYR A 345 11.33 -7.63 -8.11
CA TYR A 345 11.22 -9.02 -8.55
C TYR A 345 11.47 -9.16 -10.06
N LEU A 346 12.25 -10.17 -10.43
CA LEU A 346 12.39 -10.65 -11.80
C LEU A 346 11.69 -11.99 -11.93
N PHE A 347 10.64 -12.05 -12.74
CA PHE A 347 9.91 -13.25 -13.10
C PHE A 347 10.40 -13.77 -14.44
N GLU A 348 10.75 -15.04 -14.50
CA GLU A 348 11.27 -15.69 -15.70
C GLU A 348 10.50 -16.96 -16.01
N THR A 349 10.16 -17.13 -17.28
CA THR A 349 9.74 -18.40 -17.88
C THR A 349 10.77 -18.81 -18.94
N ASP A 350 10.52 -19.93 -19.62
CA ASP A 350 11.30 -20.31 -20.82
C ASP A 350 11.05 -19.37 -22.01
N ARG A 351 9.99 -18.56 -21.97
CA ARG A 351 9.51 -17.75 -23.10
C ARG A 351 9.63 -16.24 -22.89
N ALA A 352 9.60 -15.77 -21.65
CA ALA A 352 9.61 -14.35 -21.34
C ALA A 352 10.26 -14.04 -19.99
N ALA A 353 10.60 -12.77 -19.79
CA ALA A 353 10.99 -12.21 -18.51
C ALA A 353 10.20 -10.93 -18.22
N VAL A 354 9.86 -10.72 -16.96
CA VAL A 354 9.17 -9.51 -16.47
C VAL A 354 9.86 -9.05 -15.20
N ALA A 355 10.36 -7.83 -15.17
CA ALA A 355 10.88 -7.21 -13.95
C ALA A 355 9.87 -6.20 -13.41
N CYS A 356 9.50 -6.32 -12.14
CA CYS A 356 8.64 -5.38 -11.42
C CYS A 356 9.48 -4.69 -10.35
N THR A 357 9.60 -3.36 -10.44
CA THR A 357 10.53 -2.58 -9.61
C THR A 357 9.85 -1.60 -8.66
N ALA A 358 8.52 -1.55 -8.68
CA ALA A 358 7.67 -0.62 -7.95
C ALA A 358 8.25 0.80 -7.98
N ASP A 359 8.47 1.38 -6.81
CA ASP A 359 9.03 2.71 -6.62
C ASP A 359 10.56 2.75 -6.57
N SER A 360 11.25 1.65 -6.89
CA SER A 360 12.70 1.63 -6.86
C SER A 360 13.30 2.57 -7.92
N ALA A 361 14.38 3.25 -7.53
CA ALA A 361 15.37 3.74 -8.46
C ALA A 361 16.20 2.56 -8.99
N LEU A 362 16.34 2.45 -10.31
CA LEU A 362 17.19 1.45 -10.96
C LEU A 362 18.61 2.01 -11.08
N ALA A 363 19.44 1.63 -10.12
CA ALA A 363 20.86 1.94 -10.08
C ALA A 363 21.67 0.99 -10.96
N ASP A 364 22.97 1.23 -11.04
CA ASP A 364 23.87 0.41 -11.88
C ASP A 364 23.88 -1.05 -11.44
N GLU A 365 23.83 -1.33 -10.13
CA GLU A 365 23.72 -2.69 -9.58
C GLU A 365 22.42 -3.41 -9.99
N SER A 366 21.30 -2.70 -10.05
CA SER A 366 20.02 -3.27 -10.50
C SER A 366 20.07 -3.63 -11.99
N VAL A 367 20.68 -2.76 -12.80
CA VAL A 367 20.85 -2.98 -14.25
C VAL A 367 21.84 -4.13 -14.51
N ASP A 368 22.93 -4.19 -13.75
CA ASP A 368 23.92 -5.27 -13.83
C ASP A 368 23.29 -6.62 -13.50
N PHE A 369 22.53 -6.70 -12.42
CA PHE A 369 21.78 -7.90 -12.06
C PHE A 369 20.87 -8.39 -13.21
N LEU A 370 20.08 -7.48 -13.81
CA LEU A 370 19.18 -7.82 -14.91
C LEU A 370 19.95 -8.27 -16.16
N ILE A 371 21.06 -7.60 -16.50
CA ILE A 371 21.90 -7.96 -17.65
C ILE A 371 22.52 -9.35 -17.44
N GLU A 372 23.15 -9.58 -16.29
CA GLU A 372 23.79 -10.86 -15.97
C GLU A 372 22.80 -12.02 -16.05
N ARG A 373 21.57 -11.79 -15.58
CA ARG A 373 20.53 -12.83 -15.57
C ARG A 373 19.95 -13.12 -16.95
N LEU A 374 19.77 -12.09 -17.79
CA LEU A 374 19.02 -12.19 -19.05
C LEU A 374 19.91 -12.34 -20.29
N GLN A 375 21.18 -11.92 -20.25
CA GLN A 375 22.05 -11.91 -21.44
C GLN A 375 22.31 -13.32 -22.00
N GLY A 376 22.37 -14.35 -21.14
CA GLY A 376 22.63 -15.74 -21.54
C GLY A 376 21.43 -16.49 -22.11
N ASN A 377 20.21 -15.93 -22.00
CA ASN A 377 18.97 -16.57 -22.45
C ASN A 377 18.05 -15.52 -23.08
N PRO A 378 18.24 -15.21 -24.38
CA PRO A 378 17.57 -14.10 -25.04
C PRO A 378 16.07 -14.39 -25.21
N LYS A 379 15.27 -13.94 -24.25
CA LYS A 379 13.81 -14.01 -24.23
C LYS A 379 13.21 -12.60 -24.18
N PRO A 380 12.04 -12.34 -24.78
CA PRO A 380 11.33 -11.07 -24.62
C PRO A 380 11.28 -10.64 -23.16
N PHE A 381 11.77 -9.43 -22.89
CA PHE A 381 11.83 -8.86 -21.55
C PHE A 381 10.92 -7.64 -21.44
N VAL A 382 10.14 -7.57 -20.37
CA VAL A 382 9.31 -6.42 -19.99
C VAL A 382 9.87 -5.82 -18.70
N LEU A 383 10.10 -4.51 -18.71
CA LEU A 383 10.46 -3.76 -17.50
C LEU A 383 9.27 -2.92 -17.04
N CYS A 384 8.73 -3.24 -15.86
CA CYS A 384 7.73 -2.45 -15.15
C CYS A 384 8.45 -1.59 -14.10
N ALA A 385 8.53 -0.29 -14.34
CA ALA A 385 9.24 0.67 -13.48
C ALA A 385 8.52 2.03 -13.49
N ARG A 386 8.94 3.01 -12.68
CA ARG A 386 8.41 4.38 -12.78
C ARG A 386 8.84 5.08 -14.08
N LEU A 387 8.86 6.42 -14.16
CA LEU A 387 9.20 7.12 -15.40
C LEU A 387 10.69 7.00 -15.76
N VAL A 388 10.98 7.08 -17.06
CA VAL A 388 12.35 7.28 -17.54
C VAL A 388 12.73 8.72 -17.27
N HIS A 389 13.92 8.91 -16.71
CA HIS A 389 14.40 10.24 -16.35
C HIS A 389 15.79 10.52 -16.94
N SER A 390 16.17 11.80 -16.93
CA SER A 390 17.42 12.27 -17.56
C SER A 390 18.70 11.79 -16.84
N GLY A 391 18.58 11.16 -15.66
CA GLY A 391 19.71 10.78 -14.82
C GLY A 391 20.34 11.94 -14.04
N LYS A 392 19.74 13.13 -14.06
CA LYS A 392 20.11 14.23 -13.16
C LYS A 392 19.67 13.86 -11.74
N LYS A 393 20.55 14.06 -10.76
CA LYS A 393 20.18 13.85 -9.35
C LYS A 393 19.09 14.83 -8.96
N SER A 394 18.08 14.34 -8.24
CA SER A 394 17.05 15.19 -7.66
C SER A 394 17.65 16.02 -6.51
N MET A 395 16.94 17.09 -6.14
CA MET A 395 17.28 17.85 -4.94
C MET A 395 17.08 16.98 -3.71
N GLY A 396 17.91 17.17 -2.67
CA GLY A 396 17.81 16.40 -1.44
C GLY A 396 16.51 16.67 -0.69
N TYR A 397 16.14 15.74 0.19
CA TYR A 397 14.94 15.77 1.01
C TYR A 397 14.66 17.15 1.67
N ARG A 398 15.68 17.91 2.08
CA ARG A 398 15.56 19.27 2.64
C ARG A 398 14.65 20.20 1.84
N ASP A 399 14.67 20.15 0.52
CA ASP A 399 13.91 21.08 -0.31
C ASP A 399 12.40 20.80 -0.30
N GLU A 400 11.98 19.72 0.37
CA GLU A 400 10.60 19.33 0.66
C GLU A 400 10.33 19.13 2.17
N ALA A 401 11.07 19.80 3.06
CA ALA A 401 10.95 19.61 4.52
C ALA A 401 9.51 19.73 5.08
N GLU A 402 8.65 20.57 4.49
CA GLU A 402 7.23 20.70 4.89
C GLU A 402 6.38 19.46 4.54
N ARG A 403 6.81 18.69 3.52
CA ARG A 403 6.19 17.43 3.12
C ARG A 403 6.72 16.26 3.94
N LEU A 404 8.03 16.20 4.19
CA LEU A 404 8.73 15.05 4.80
C LEU A 404 8.27 14.65 6.20
N PHE A 405 8.07 15.62 7.11
CA PHE A 405 7.74 15.31 8.50
C PHE A 405 6.24 15.10 8.77
N ASN A 406 5.44 15.01 7.71
CA ASN A 406 4.01 14.76 7.75
C ASN A 406 3.59 13.47 7.01
N PHE A 407 4.56 12.63 6.62
CA PHE A 407 4.36 11.39 5.87
C PHE A 407 3.89 10.22 6.74
N THR A 408 3.21 9.29 6.07
CA THR A 408 2.81 7.95 6.55
C THR A 408 3.96 6.96 6.66
N ARG A 409 5.22 7.42 6.49
CA ARG A 409 6.42 6.57 6.49
C ARG A 409 7.18 6.66 7.81
N LEU A 410 7.83 5.55 8.16
CA LEU A 410 8.61 5.39 9.39
C LEU A 410 9.93 6.15 9.37
N TRP A 411 10.58 6.27 8.21
CA TRP A 411 11.92 6.81 8.10
C TRP A 411 12.08 8.24 8.63
N ALA A 412 11.02 9.04 8.65
CA ALA A 412 11.06 10.41 9.16
C ALA A 412 11.38 10.50 10.67
N TRP A 413 11.24 9.38 11.41
CA TRP A 413 11.70 9.26 12.80
C TRP A 413 13.19 8.93 12.95
N TYR A 414 13.80 8.37 11.90
CA TYR A 414 15.11 7.71 12.00
C TYR A 414 16.18 8.33 11.08
N VAL A 415 15.79 9.20 10.15
CA VAL A 415 16.72 9.85 9.22
C VAL A 415 17.67 10.79 9.98
N PRO A 416 18.99 10.62 9.83
CA PRO A 416 19.95 11.53 10.43
C PRO A 416 19.93 12.87 9.68
N THR A 417 20.16 13.96 10.41
CA THR A 417 20.07 15.32 9.86
C THR A 417 20.95 15.54 8.63
N TRP A 418 22.13 14.91 8.58
CA TRP A 418 23.04 15.07 7.44
C TRP A 418 22.50 14.46 6.14
N ASP A 419 21.66 13.42 6.21
CA ASP A 419 21.12 12.72 5.03
C ASP A 419 19.94 13.49 4.42
N LEU A 420 19.32 14.41 5.19
CA LEU A 420 18.35 15.37 4.64
C LEU A 420 18.95 16.27 3.56
N PHE A 421 20.28 16.45 3.54
CA PHE A 421 20.98 17.27 2.55
C PHE A 421 21.52 16.47 1.37
N GLN A 422 21.44 15.13 1.42
CA GLN A 422 21.98 14.30 0.36
C GLN A 422 21.02 14.26 -0.83
N PRO A 423 21.53 14.30 -2.07
CA PRO A 423 20.71 14.02 -3.24
C PRO A 423 20.16 12.60 -3.16
N VAL A 424 18.91 12.44 -3.56
CA VAL A 424 18.25 11.14 -3.65
C VAL A 424 18.33 10.66 -5.09
N ASP A 425 18.45 9.35 -5.30
CA ASP A 425 18.31 8.81 -6.63
C ASP A 425 16.85 8.97 -7.08
N GLU A 426 16.65 9.50 -8.27
CA GLU A 426 15.32 9.63 -8.85
C GLU A 426 14.75 8.24 -9.13
N LEU A 427 13.49 8.03 -8.75
CA LEU A 427 12.82 6.75 -8.90
C LEU A 427 12.60 6.42 -10.39
N GLY A 428 12.54 5.14 -10.74
CA GLY A 428 12.51 4.70 -12.13
C GLY A 428 13.91 4.50 -12.70
N ILE A 429 14.11 4.76 -13.99
CA ILE A 429 15.39 4.47 -14.67
C ILE A 429 15.94 5.66 -15.45
N GLY A 430 17.25 5.90 -15.31
CA GLY A 430 17.96 6.90 -16.10
C GLY A 430 18.10 6.47 -17.56
N GLU A 431 18.05 7.42 -18.50
CA GLU A 431 18.12 7.13 -19.94
C GLU A 431 19.36 6.30 -20.33
N SER A 432 20.53 6.61 -19.75
CA SER A 432 21.78 5.88 -20.02
C SER A 432 21.72 4.43 -19.56
N ARG A 433 21.12 4.18 -18.39
CA ARG A 433 20.90 2.84 -17.83
C ARG A 433 19.89 2.04 -18.64
N LEU A 434 18.80 2.68 -19.06
CA LEU A 434 17.82 2.07 -19.95
C LEU A 434 18.45 1.67 -21.28
N ARG A 435 19.25 2.55 -21.89
CA ARG A 435 19.98 2.26 -23.13
C ARG A 435 20.91 1.06 -22.97
N ARG A 436 21.68 1.01 -21.88
CA ARG A 436 22.55 -0.12 -21.55
C ARG A 436 21.77 -1.43 -21.42
N LEU A 437 20.61 -1.39 -20.77
CA LEU A 437 19.72 -2.54 -20.63
C LEU A 437 19.16 -3.00 -21.99
N CYS A 438 18.73 -2.07 -22.86
CA CYS A 438 18.29 -2.34 -24.23
C CYS A 438 19.38 -2.98 -25.10
N GLU A 439 20.63 -2.54 -24.97
CA GLU A 439 21.76 -3.03 -25.76
C GLU A 439 22.21 -4.45 -25.36
N ARG A 440 21.96 -4.83 -24.11
CA ARG A 440 22.52 -6.04 -23.49
C ARG A 440 21.49 -7.13 -23.18
N THR A 441 20.21 -6.79 -23.27
CA THR A 441 19.09 -7.71 -23.07
C THR A 441 18.12 -7.61 -24.25
N ASN A 442 17.10 -8.45 -24.26
CA ASN A 442 16.03 -8.39 -25.26
C ASN A 442 14.81 -7.62 -24.70
N LEU A 443 15.04 -6.42 -24.16
CA LEU A 443 13.98 -5.53 -23.66
C LEU A 443 13.04 -5.16 -24.83
N ARG A 444 11.78 -5.59 -24.73
CA ARG A 444 10.75 -5.37 -25.75
C ARG A 444 9.73 -4.32 -25.33
N PHE A 445 9.41 -4.28 -24.04
CA PHE A 445 8.40 -3.38 -23.51
C PHE A 445 8.90 -2.72 -22.24
N TYR A 446 8.66 -1.42 -22.15
CA TYR A 446 8.80 -0.64 -20.93
C TYR A 446 7.38 -0.23 -20.52
N LEU A 447 6.95 -0.64 -19.33
CA LEU A 447 5.66 -0.28 -18.77
C LEU A 447 5.88 0.68 -17.60
N PRO A 448 5.66 1.99 -17.79
CA PRO A 448 5.68 2.92 -16.68
C PRO A 448 4.47 2.64 -15.77
N TYR A 449 4.71 2.46 -14.47
CA TYR A 449 3.67 2.12 -13.50
C TYR A 449 3.95 2.71 -12.11
N ALA A 450 3.14 2.38 -11.09
CA ALA A 450 3.24 2.86 -9.70
C ALA A 450 3.09 4.39 -9.53
N MET A 451 2.39 5.08 -10.45
CA MET A 451 2.28 6.54 -10.41
C MET A 451 1.09 7.06 -9.57
N GLY A 452 0.19 6.17 -9.13
CA GLY A 452 -0.96 6.54 -8.28
C GLY A 452 -2.00 7.42 -8.98
N THR A 453 -2.08 7.33 -10.32
CA THR A 453 -2.87 8.26 -11.11
C THR A 453 -4.32 7.84 -11.29
N ALA A 454 -4.70 6.62 -10.90
CA ALA A 454 -6.06 6.13 -11.10
C ALA A 454 -7.09 6.95 -10.29
N PRO A 455 -8.23 7.34 -10.91
CA PRO A 455 -9.20 8.22 -10.28
C PRO A 455 -9.91 7.58 -9.09
N TRP A 456 -10.06 6.24 -9.07
CA TRP A 456 -10.70 5.51 -7.98
C TRP A 456 -9.88 5.46 -6.67
N TYR A 457 -8.61 5.83 -6.69
CA TYR A 457 -7.81 5.98 -5.46
C TYR A 457 -8.16 7.25 -4.68
N ARG A 458 -8.85 8.21 -5.31
CA ARG A 458 -9.19 9.50 -4.71
C ARG A 458 -10.61 9.56 -4.14
N ILE A 459 -11.34 8.47 -4.26
CA ILE A 459 -12.73 8.36 -3.79
C ILE A 459 -12.70 7.75 -2.40
N VAL A 460 -13.12 8.57 -1.43
CA VAL A 460 -13.20 8.27 0.00
C VAL A 460 -14.64 7.92 0.35
#